data_AF-A0A2E0BT79-F1
#
_entry.id   AF-A0A2E0BT79-F1
#
_cell.length_a   1.000
_cell.length_b   1.000
_cell.length_c   1.000
_cell.angle_alpha   90.00
_cell.angle_beta   90.00
_cell.angle_gamma   90.00
#
_symmetry.space_group_name_H-M   'P 1'
#
loop_
_entity.id
_entity.type
_entity.pdbx_description
1 polymer ?
#
loop_
_entity_poly.entity_id
_entity_poly.type
_entity_poly.pdbx_seq_one_letter_code
_entity_poly.pdbx_strand_id
1 'polypeptide(L)'
;MQEVIKDKPTFSMEDAHKETSVGYDVIEMMEKEWPEMTTEFKKIQKAQYELFLKKQHDYGPGNISVGTNLQTEDEVHLSLTGLWFRMNDKLQRLKTLLLGGRTNAVEDEPLEDAYLDVSNYGIMATIVGRGKWGK
;
A
#
# COMPACT_ATOMS: atom_id res chain seq x y z
N MET A 1 -16.17 -15.48 25.24
CA MET A 1 -15.22 -16.10 24.29
C MET A 1 -15.74 -15.76 22.91
N GLN A 2 -15.14 -14.78 22.23
CA GLN A 2 -15.57 -14.43 20.86
C GLN A 2 -15.10 -15.54 19.93
N GLU A 3 -16.03 -16.07 19.12
CA GLU A 3 -15.71 -17.03 18.07
C GLU A 3 -14.79 -16.36 17.05
N VAL A 4 -13.59 -16.91 16.89
CA VAL A 4 -12.68 -16.52 15.81
C VAL A 4 -13.27 -17.07 14.52
N ILE A 5 -13.81 -16.19 13.69
CA ILE A 5 -14.16 -16.52 12.30
C ILE A 5 -12.87 -16.99 11.63
N LYS A 6 -12.79 -18.28 11.28
CA LYS A 6 -11.67 -18.80 10.49
C LYS A 6 -11.76 -18.17 9.10
N ASP A 7 -10.86 -17.24 8.81
CA ASP A 7 -10.74 -16.65 7.49
C ASP A 7 -10.48 -17.73 6.43
N LYS A 8 -11.13 -17.57 5.28
CA LYS A 8 -10.88 -18.37 4.07
C LYS A 8 -9.39 -18.32 3.72
N PRO A 9 -8.83 -19.32 3.02
CA PRO A 9 -7.43 -19.28 2.58
C PRO A 9 -7.20 -18.01 1.77
N THR A 10 -6.43 -17.08 2.34
CA THR A 10 -6.06 -15.82 1.71
C THR A 10 -4.83 -16.10 0.85
N PHE A 11 -4.91 -15.80 -0.45
CA PHE A 11 -3.72 -15.84 -1.30
C PHE A 11 -2.66 -14.89 -0.73
N SER A 12 -1.47 -15.40 -0.44
CA SER A 12 -0.34 -14.59 0.01
C SER A 12 0.40 -13.97 -1.19
N MET A 13 1.25 -12.97 -0.95
CA MET A 13 2.14 -12.45 -2.00
C MET A 13 3.11 -13.52 -2.54
N GLU A 14 3.43 -14.52 -1.72
CA GLU A 14 4.26 -15.66 -2.12
C GLU A 14 3.51 -16.60 -3.06
N ASP A 15 2.20 -16.77 -2.85
CA ASP A 15 1.35 -17.58 -3.73
C ASP A 15 1.09 -16.90 -5.07
N ALA A 16 1.05 -15.57 -5.10
CA ALA A 16 0.88 -14.79 -6.33
C ALA A 16 2.03 -14.97 -7.35
N HIS A 17 3.23 -15.35 -6.89
CA HIS A 17 4.40 -15.57 -7.74
C HIS A 17 4.69 -17.05 -8.03
N LYS A 18 3.94 -17.98 -7.45
CA LYS A 18 4.09 -19.41 -7.76
C LYS A 18 3.50 -19.65 -9.14
N GLU A 19 4.33 -20.13 -10.06
CA GLU A 19 3.85 -20.71 -11.32
C GLU A 19 2.83 -21.81 -10.97
N THR A 20 1.57 -21.60 -11.35
CA THR A 20 0.57 -22.65 -11.25
C THR A 20 0.93 -23.73 -12.27
N SER A 21 1.23 -24.94 -11.79
CA SER A 21 1.57 -26.05 -12.69
C SER A 21 0.42 -26.32 -13.66
N VAL A 22 0.72 -26.13 -14.95
CA VAL A 22 0.02 -26.65 -16.14
C VAL A 22 -1.49 -26.35 -16.22
N GLY A 23 -1.82 -25.32 -17.00
CA GLY A 23 -3.04 -25.30 -17.83
C GLY A 23 -3.99 -24.12 -17.65
N TYR A 24 -3.85 -23.32 -16.59
CA TYR A 24 -4.71 -22.16 -16.37
C TYR A 24 -3.97 -21.05 -15.62
N ASP A 25 -3.52 -20.04 -16.36
CA ASP A 25 -3.03 -18.81 -15.76
C ASP A 25 -4.22 -17.92 -15.40
N VAL A 26 -4.54 -17.85 -14.11
CA VAL A 26 -5.64 -17.03 -13.59
C VAL A 26 -5.39 -15.55 -13.91
N ILE A 27 -4.12 -15.10 -13.96
CA ILE A 27 -3.79 -13.72 -14.32
C ILE A 27 -4.20 -13.47 -15.77
N GLU A 28 -3.82 -14.36 -16.69
CA GLU A 28 -4.21 -14.24 -18.10
C GLU A 28 -5.73 -14.25 -18.30
N MET A 29 -6.45 -15.10 -17.54
CA MET A 29 -7.91 -15.11 -17.53
C MET A 29 -8.48 -13.75 -17.08
N MET A 30 -8.04 -13.23 -15.92
CA MET A 30 -8.53 -11.94 -15.39
C MET A 30 -8.28 -10.78 -16.36
N GLU A 31 -7.13 -10.79 -17.04
CA GLU A 31 -6.77 -9.77 -18.04
C GLU A 31 -7.63 -9.87 -19.31
N LYS A 32 -8.03 -11.08 -19.71
CA LYS A 32 -8.96 -11.29 -20.83
C LYS A 32 -10.40 -10.92 -20.48
N GLU A 33 -10.85 -11.25 -19.27
CA GLU A 33 -12.23 -11.01 -18.83
C GLU A 33 -12.49 -9.55 -18.45
N TRP A 34 -11.52 -8.87 -17.83
CA TRP A 34 -11.64 -7.46 -17.41
C TRP A 34 -10.45 -6.62 -17.86
N PRO A 35 -10.27 -6.42 -19.18
CA PRO A 35 -9.09 -5.77 -19.74
C PRO A 35 -8.94 -4.30 -19.31
N GLU A 36 -10.04 -3.56 -19.20
CA GLU A 36 -10.00 -2.15 -18.78
C GLU A 36 -9.57 -2.01 -17.32
N MET A 37 -10.18 -2.78 -16.42
CA MET A 37 -9.86 -2.77 -14.99
C MET A 37 -8.40 -3.16 -14.73
N THR A 38 -7.93 -4.25 -15.34
CA THR A 38 -6.56 -4.75 -15.14
C THR A 38 -5.52 -3.83 -15.76
N THR A 39 -5.81 -3.25 -16.93
CA THR A 39 -4.95 -2.23 -17.55
C THR A 39 -4.85 -0.98 -16.69
N GLU A 40 -5.98 -0.50 -16.17
CA GLU A 40 -6.00 0.69 -15.31
C GLU A 40 -5.27 0.44 -13.99
N PHE A 41 -5.45 -0.73 -13.38
CA PHE A 41 -4.72 -1.14 -12.19
C PHE A 41 -3.20 -1.13 -12.42
N LYS A 42 -2.72 -1.64 -13.56
CA LYS A 42 -1.30 -1.59 -13.94
C LYS A 42 -0.79 -0.16 -14.12
N LYS A 43 -1.58 0.73 -14.75
CA LYS A 43 -1.21 2.15 -14.89
C LYS A 43 -1.09 2.83 -13.54
N ILE A 44 -2.06 2.62 -12.65
CA ILE A 44 -2.07 3.19 -11.30
C ILE A 44 -0.85 2.68 -10.51
N GLN A 45 -0.55 1.37 -10.54
CA GLN A 45 0.66 0.84 -9.90
C GLN A 45 1.93 1.52 -10.41
N LYS A 46 2.06 1.70 -11.73
CA LYS A 46 3.22 2.37 -12.33
C LYS A 46 3.33 3.82 -11.85
N ALA A 47 2.22 4.56 -11.86
CA ALA A 47 2.18 5.94 -11.39
C ALA A 47 2.53 6.05 -9.89
N GLN A 48 2.03 5.13 -9.06
CA GLN A 48 2.37 5.04 -7.64
C GLN A 48 3.86 4.82 -7.43
N TYR A 49 4.45 3.88 -8.18
CA TYR A 49 5.89 3.60 -8.11
C TYR A 49 6.72 4.81 -8.51
N GLU A 50 6.39 5.47 -9.62
CA GLU A 50 7.08 6.68 -10.07
C GLU A 50 6.93 7.84 -9.06
N LEU A 51 5.74 8.01 -8.48
CA LEU A 51 5.48 9.00 -7.44
C LEU A 51 6.29 8.70 -6.17
N PHE A 52 6.33 7.43 -5.75
CA PHE A 52 7.15 6.96 -4.64
C PHE A 52 8.62 7.33 -4.87
N LEU A 53 9.18 7.05 -6.05
CA LEU A 53 10.57 7.36 -6.37
C LEU A 53 10.87 8.86 -6.32
N LYS A 54 9.97 9.71 -6.86
CA LYS A 54 10.12 11.17 -6.80
C LYS A 54 10.13 11.67 -5.35
N LYS A 55 9.14 11.27 -4.54
CA LYS A 55 9.09 11.62 -3.11
C LYS A 55 10.33 11.10 -2.37
N GLN A 56 10.75 9.86 -2.65
CA GLN A 56 11.91 9.25 -2.01
C GLN A 56 13.22 9.96 -2.35
N HIS A 57 13.37 10.45 -3.59
CA HIS A 57 14.51 11.28 -4.00
C HIS A 57 14.57 12.56 -3.17
N ASP A 58 13.43 13.21 -2.93
CA ASP A 58 13.37 14.51 -2.25
C ASP A 58 13.53 14.40 -0.72
N TYR A 59 12.95 13.37 -0.10
CA TYR A 59 12.95 13.21 1.36
C TYR A 59 14.03 12.24 1.91
N GLY A 60 14.52 11.32 1.06
CA GLY A 60 15.40 10.24 1.46
C GLY A 60 14.76 9.20 2.40
N PRO A 61 15.48 8.12 2.73
CA PRO A 61 14.95 7.03 3.56
C PRO A 61 14.72 7.41 5.03
N GLY A 62 15.39 8.46 5.53
CA GLY A 62 15.32 8.91 6.92
C GLY A 62 13.91 9.32 7.38
N ASN A 63 13.07 9.77 6.44
CA ASN A 63 11.71 10.20 6.74
C ASN A 63 10.81 9.07 7.28
N ILE A 64 11.03 7.84 6.80
CA ILE A 64 10.27 6.66 7.24
C ILE A 64 10.96 5.95 8.39
N SER A 65 12.29 5.94 8.45
CA SER A 65 13.02 5.35 9.58
C SER A 65 12.98 6.20 10.86
N VAL A 66 12.35 7.37 10.82
CA VAL A 66 12.21 8.31 11.95
C VAL A 66 13.57 8.68 12.53
N GLY A 67 14.56 8.87 11.64
CA GLY A 67 15.94 9.22 12.01
C GLY A 67 16.80 8.08 12.54
N THR A 68 16.30 6.83 12.51
CA THR A 68 17.05 5.63 12.93
C THR A 68 17.65 4.89 11.74
N ASN A 69 18.49 3.88 12.03
CA ASN A 69 19.11 3.03 11.01
C ASN A 69 18.38 1.68 10.81
N LEU A 70 17.23 1.48 11.46
CA LEU A 70 16.42 0.26 11.42
C LEU A 70 17.25 -1.02 11.72
N GLN A 71 18.14 -0.94 12.70
CA GLN A 71 19.02 -2.04 13.10
C GLN A 71 18.41 -2.92 14.19
N THR A 72 17.53 -2.35 15.01
CA THR A 72 16.88 -3.06 16.11
C THR A 72 15.40 -3.28 15.84
N GLU A 73 14.81 -4.26 16.51
CA GLU A 73 13.37 -4.53 16.43
C GLU A 73 12.54 -3.33 16.90
N ASP A 74 13.00 -2.61 17.92
CA ASP A 74 12.33 -1.41 18.43
C ASP A 74 12.32 -0.26 17.40
N GLU A 75 13.42 -0.07 16.66
CA GLU A 75 13.51 0.92 15.59
C GLU A 75 12.56 0.58 14.43
N VAL A 76 12.49 -0.70 14.06
CA VAL A 76 11.54 -1.20 13.05
C VAL A 76 10.10 -1.00 13.52
N HIS A 77 9.80 -1.35 14.77
CA HIS A 77 8.47 -1.17 15.36
C HIS A 77 8.04 0.30 15.40
N LEU A 78 8.96 1.20 15.76
CA LEU A 78 8.72 2.64 15.75
C LEU A 78 8.40 3.14 14.34
N SER A 79 9.17 2.73 13.33
CA SER A 79 8.94 3.09 11.93
C SER A 79 7.58 2.60 11.42
N LEU A 80 7.24 1.33 11.67
CA LEU A 80 5.95 0.75 11.30
C LEU A 80 4.78 1.45 12.00
N THR A 81 4.94 1.80 13.27
CA THR A 81 3.96 2.57 14.04
C THR A 81 3.76 3.96 13.43
N GLY A 82 4.85 4.64 13.04
CA GLY A 82 4.78 5.92 12.35
C GLY A 82 4.10 5.87 10.98
N LEU A 83 4.27 4.78 10.22
CA LEU A 83 3.53 4.54 8.98
C LEU A 83 2.05 4.27 9.26
N TRP A 84 1.72 3.52 10.30
CA TRP A 84 0.33 3.27 10.71
C TRP A 84 -0.41 4.56 11.06
N PHE A 85 0.21 5.46 11.83
CA PHE A 85 -0.40 6.75 12.14
C PHE A 85 -0.67 7.59 10.89
N ARG A 86 0.25 7.59 9.91
CA ARG A 86 0.08 8.28 8.62
C ARG A 86 -1.05 7.69 7.79
N MET A 87 -1.16 6.35 7.74
CA MET A 87 -2.29 5.67 7.10
C MET A 87 -3.60 6.04 7.80
N ASN A 88 -3.64 6.01 9.13
CA ASN A 88 -4.85 6.34 9.89
C ASN A 88 -5.30 7.78 9.64
N ASP A 89 -4.39 8.76 9.58
CA ASP A 89 -4.70 10.15 9.24
C ASP A 89 -5.40 10.26 7.87
N LYS A 90 -4.81 9.64 6.84
CA LYS A 90 -5.39 9.60 5.49
C LYS A 90 -6.74 8.87 5.45
N LEU A 91 -6.90 7.78 6.20
CA LEU A 91 -8.18 7.07 6.32
C LEU A 91 -9.26 7.90 7.01
N GLN A 92 -8.92 8.66 8.07
CA GLN A 92 -9.88 9.58 8.69
C GLN A 92 -10.29 10.71 7.74
N ARG A 93 -9.36 11.21 6.92
CA ARG A 93 -9.67 12.17 5.85
C ARG A 93 -10.63 11.56 4.81
N LEU A 94 -10.32 10.37 4.29
CA LEU A 94 -11.18 9.63 3.36
C LEU A 94 -12.58 9.42 3.92
N LYS A 95 -12.68 8.96 5.18
CA LYS A 95 -13.95 8.77 5.89
C LYS A 95 -14.77 10.06 5.93
N THR A 96 -14.13 11.19 6.22
CA THR A 96 -14.79 12.50 6.30
C THR A 96 -15.32 12.95 4.93
N LEU A 97 -14.55 12.74 3.86
CA LEU A 97 -14.96 13.04 2.48
C LEU A 97 -16.15 12.16 2.04
N LEU A 98 -16.06 10.85 2.26
CA LEU A 98 -17.06 9.87 1.85
C LEU A 98 -18.38 10.00 2.62
N LEU A 99 -18.32 10.12 3.96
CA LEU A 99 -19.51 10.20 4.80
C LEU A 99 -20.10 11.63 4.86
N GLY A 100 -19.30 12.64 4.54
CA GLY A 100 -19.72 14.03 4.50
C GLY A 100 -20.57 14.39 3.27
N GLY A 101 -20.71 13.49 2.29
CA GLY A 101 -21.44 13.75 1.04
C GLY A 101 -20.81 14.84 0.17
N ARG A 102 -19.56 15.22 0.46
CA ARG A 102 -18.81 16.25 -0.27
C ARG A 102 -17.77 15.55 -1.13
N THR A 103 -17.82 15.75 -2.44
CA THR A 103 -16.73 15.34 -3.34
C THR A 103 -15.43 16.08 -3.02
N ASN A 104 -15.52 17.28 -2.44
CA ASN A 104 -14.38 18.10 -2.00
C ASN A 104 -14.66 18.66 -0.59
N ALA A 105 -13.98 18.16 0.45
CA ALA A 105 -13.96 18.82 1.77
C ALA A 105 -12.75 19.76 1.95
N VAL A 106 -11.78 19.71 1.03
CA VAL A 106 -10.56 20.52 1.00
C VAL A 106 -10.22 20.73 -0.48
N GLU A 107 -10.00 21.97 -0.92
CA GLU A 107 -9.71 22.31 -2.33
C GLU A 107 -8.42 21.68 -2.88
N ASP A 108 -7.54 21.16 -2.01
CA ASP A 108 -6.13 20.95 -2.35
C ASP A 108 -5.62 19.50 -2.27
N GLU A 109 -6.45 18.49 -1.99
CA GLU A 109 -6.03 17.08 -2.15
C GLU A 109 -7.20 16.20 -2.62
N PRO A 110 -7.18 15.75 -3.88
CA PRO A 110 -8.14 14.78 -4.43
C PRO A 110 -8.29 13.53 -3.55
N LEU A 111 -9.49 12.95 -3.53
CA LEU A 111 -9.76 11.67 -2.86
C LEU A 111 -8.80 10.56 -3.33
N GLU A 112 -8.44 10.60 -4.61
CA GLU A 112 -7.49 9.68 -5.24
C GLU A 112 -6.10 9.75 -4.60
N ASP A 113 -5.57 10.94 -4.32
CA ASP A 113 -4.26 11.12 -3.69
C ASP A 113 -4.21 10.48 -2.30
N ALA A 114 -5.30 10.55 -1.55
CA ALA A 114 -5.40 9.89 -0.24
C ALA A 114 -5.39 8.35 -0.36
N TYR A 115 -6.01 7.77 -1.40
CA TYR A 115 -5.90 6.33 -1.67
C TYR A 115 -4.48 5.93 -2.08
N LEU A 116 -3.83 6.72 -2.93
CA LEU A 116 -2.46 6.49 -3.38
C LEU A 116 -1.46 6.57 -2.21
N ASP A 117 -1.63 7.55 -1.31
CA ASP A 117 -0.79 7.66 -0.11
C ASP A 117 -0.95 6.45 0.81
N VAL A 118 -2.18 6.01 1.09
CA VAL A 118 -2.42 4.81 1.91
C VAL A 118 -1.79 3.57 1.28
N SER A 119 -1.94 3.40 -0.04
CA SER A 119 -1.35 2.27 -0.77
C SER A 119 0.18 2.29 -0.72
N ASN A 120 0.80 3.45 -0.95
CA ASN A 120 2.25 3.62 -0.85
C ASN A 120 2.77 3.39 0.57
N TYR A 121 2.07 3.86 1.61
CA TYR A 121 2.46 3.57 3.00
C TYR A 121 2.42 2.08 3.32
N GLY A 122 1.45 1.34 2.78
CA GLY A 122 1.41 -0.13 2.91
C GLY A 122 2.62 -0.82 2.24
N ILE A 123 3.03 -0.35 1.07
CA ILE A 123 4.23 -0.84 0.38
C ILE A 123 5.49 -0.52 1.20
N MET A 124 5.63 0.72 1.68
CA MET A 124 6.75 1.14 2.53
C MET A 124 6.83 0.29 3.80
N ALA A 125 5.71 0.06 4.48
CA ALA A 125 5.65 -0.79 5.67
C ALA A 125 6.11 -2.22 5.37
N THR A 126 5.73 -2.77 4.21
CA THR A 126 6.17 -4.09 3.77
C THR A 126 7.69 -4.13 3.51
N ILE A 127 8.25 -3.08 2.92
CA ILE A 127 9.70 -2.97 2.67
C ILE A 127 10.48 -2.85 4.00
N VAL A 128 9.98 -2.04 4.95
CA VAL A 128 10.53 -1.91 6.31
C VAL A 128 10.49 -3.25 7.04
N GLY A 129 9.34 -3.92 7.06
CA GLY A 129 9.18 -5.23 7.70
C GLY A 129 10.04 -6.33 7.07
N ARG A 130 10.36 -6.20 5.77
CA ARG A 130 11.32 -7.09 5.07
C ARG A 130 12.79 -6.69 5.29
N GLY A 131 13.06 -5.64 6.06
CA GLY A 131 14.41 -5.16 6.35
C GLY A 131 15.16 -4.62 5.13
N LYS A 132 14.45 -4.15 4.10
CA LYS A 132 15.04 -3.67 2.82
C LYS A 132 15.01 -2.14 2.67
N TRP A 133 14.44 -1.43 3.63
CA TRP A 133 14.30 0.03 3.54
C TRP A 133 15.66 0.73 3.59
N GLY A 134 15.96 1.53 2.56
CA GLY A 134 17.19 2.35 2.49
C GLY A 134 18.49 1.57 2.26
N LYS A 135 18.42 0.32 1.76
CA LYS A 135 19.57 -0.56 1.50
C LYS A 135 19.83 -0.77 0.01
#